data_AF-A2Q2K8-F1
#
_entry.id   AF-A2Q2K8-F1
#
_cell.length_a   1.000
_cell.length_b   1.000
_cell.length_c   1.000
_cell.angle_alpha   90.00
_cell.angle_beta   90.00
_cell.angle_gamma   90.00
#
_symmetry.space_group_name_H-M   'P 1'
#
loop_
_entity.id
_entity.type
_entity.pdbx_description
1 polymer ?
#
loop_
_entity_poly.entity_id
_entity_poly.type
_entity_poly.pdbx_seq_one_letter_code
_entity_poly.pdbx_strand_id
1 'polypeptide(L)'
;MSFQMSVIGKPAHVDFTAEVQSALPAFGSVLILDSDAVDGLQSHPTADDNQKLTNQIPRLVFIRNLNQPGANPWQVVIRARSKLPHHSAALQVPIGLGYSFKGLVDLVQSKAYFFHASNREKLVAELVPGYMEALVSEKRHELIKTVSEVDDKLAEAFNGDKPISAADLQEAICRATRARKFIPVFMGSTSGKEGVQLLLDGMRKYCSCPIEASNSDPIQSKNEEKDTLVALAFTLRRKYDVITYLRIYEGVLRKGDFLTNIKTGKTFKEE
;
A
#
# COMPACT_ATOMS: atom_id res chain seq x y z
N MET A 1 11.22 -18.44 -0.70
CA MET A 1 11.61 -17.11 -0.22
C MET A 1 10.57 -16.66 0.81
N SER A 2 10.95 -16.63 2.08
CA SER A 2 10.15 -16.07 3.18
C SER A 2 10.19 -14.54 3.11
N PHE A 3 9.06 -13.88 3.39
CA PHE A 3 8.96 -12.43 3.46
C PHE A 3 8.48 -12.04 4.85
N GLN A 4 9.13 -11.05 5.46
CA GLN A 4 8.77 -10.55 6.77
C GLN A 4 8.13 -9.18 6.63
N MET A 5 6.91 -9.04 7.14
CA MET A 5 6.18 -7.77 7.16
C MET A 5 5.97 -7.32 8.59
N SER A 6 6.28 -6.05 8.84
CA SER A 6 5.91 -5.35 10.07
C SER A 6 4.67 -4.50 9.77
N VAL A 7 3.57 -4.77 10.48
CA VAL A 7 2.31 -4.05 10.32
C VAL A 7 2.03 -3.25 11.59
N ILE A 8 1.69 -1.97 11.42
CA ILE A 8 1.25 -1.11 12.53
C ILE A 8 -0.15 -0.60 12.20
N GLY A 9 -1.11 -0.90 13.07
CA GLY A 9 -2.47 -0.38 12.97
C GLY A 9 -2.56 1.00 13.59
N LYS A 10 -3.08 1.98 12.86
CA LYS A 10 -3.50 3.27 13.43
C LYS A 10 -4.81 3.05 14.23
N PRO A 11 -4.93 3.59 15.46
CA PRO A 11 -6.20 3.62 16.17
C PRO A 11 -7.24 4.44 15.41
N ALA A 12 -8.49 3.97 15.39
CA ALA A 12 -9.62 4.64 14.73
C ALA A 12 -9.98 6.00 15.35
N HIS A 13 -9.50 6.32 16.56
CA HIS A 13 -9.76 7.59 17.23
C HIS A 13 -8.85 8.72 16.72
N VAL A 14 -9.39 9.93 16.65
CA VAL A 14 -8.71 11.15 16.14
C VAL A 14 -7.52 11.56 17.02
N ASP A 15 -7.54 11.19 18.30
CA ASP A 15 -6.52 11.58 19.29
C ASP A 15 -5.13 10.97 19.06
N PHE A 16 -5.01 9.95 18.20
CA PHE A 16 -3.74 9.25 17.94
C PHE A 16 -2.94 9.81 16.74
N THR A 17 -3.33 11.00 16.26
CA THR A 17 -2.78 11.60 15.06
C THR A 17 -1.30 11.96 15.20
N ALA A 18 -0.88 12.47 16.36
CA ALA A 18 0.53 12.83 16.61
C ALA A 18 1.46 11.60 16.67
N GLU A 19 0.95 10.47 17.16
CA GLU A 19 1.71 9.22 17.29
C GLU A 19 1.94 8.54 15.94
N VAL A 20 0.93 8.56 15.07
CA VAL A 20 1.07 8.06 13.71
C VAL A 20 2.02 8.95 12.90
N GLN A 21 1.99 10.27 13.14
CA GLN A 21 2.90 11.21 12.48
C GLN A 21 4.36 11.02 12.89
N SER A 22 4.65 10.75 14.17
CA SER A 22 6.02 10.52 14.64
C SER A 22 6.61 9.21 14.10
N ALA A 23 5.75 8.22 13.89
CA ALA A 23 6.14 6.92 13.38
C ALA A 23 6.26 6.88 11.85
N LEU A 24 5.53 7.74 11.12
CA LEU A 24 5.46 7.71 9.66
C LEU A 24 6.83 7.79 8.95
N PRO A 25 7.78 8.67 9.33
CA PRO A 25 9.12 8.69 8.72
C PRO A 25 9.92 7.40 9.01
N ALA A 26 9.58 6.71 10.11
CA ALA A 26 10.11 5.39 10.40
C ALA A 26 9.45 4.29 9.56
N PHE A 27 8.54 4.56 8.63
CA PHE A 27 8.03 3.56 7.68
C PHE A 27 8.44 3.90 6.26
N GLY A 28 9.11 2.94 5.60
CA GLY A 28 9.71 3.16 4.28
C GLY A 28 8.98 2.45 3.14
N SER A 29 7.90 1.71 3.41
CA SER A 29 7.35 0.77 2.44
C SER A 29 6.01 1.24 1.86
N VAL A 30 4.92 1.22 2.64
CA VAL A 30 3.56 1.39 2.12
C VAL A 30 2.60 1.95 3.17
N LEU A 31 1.85 2.99 2.80
CA LEU A 31 0.63 3.38 3.51
C LEU A 31 -0.59 2.74 2.84
N ILE A 32 -1.37 1.97 3.60
CA ILE A 32 -2.64 1.39 3.14
C ILE A 32 -3.78 2.29 3.62
N LEU A 33 -4.48 2.91 2.68
CA LEU A 33 -5.73 3.61 2.95
C LEU A 33 -6.86 2.61 2.83
N ASP A 34 -7.56 2.34 3.93
CA ASP A 34 -8.73 1.48 3.90
C ASP A 34 -9.99 2.30 3.66
N SER A 35 -10.95 1.70 2.95
CA SER A 35 -12.24 2.33 2.69
C SER A 35 -13.31 1.28 2.65
N ASP A 36 -14.45 1.59 3.26
CA ASP A 36 -15.60 0.70 3.22
C ASP A 36 -16.31 0.81 1.86
N ALA A 37 -16.62 -0.32 1.23
CA ALA A 37 -17.37 -0.33 -0.01
C ALA A 37 -18.82 0.17 0.16
N VAL A 38 -19.38 0.14 1.37
CA VAL A 38 -20.73 0.58 1.70
C VAL A 38 -20.74 2.06 2.08
N ASP A 39 -19.94 2.45 3.07
CA ASP A 39 -19.92 3.82 3.60
C ASP A 39 -19.05 4.78 2.76
N GLY A 40 -18.22 4.22 1.89
CA GLY A 40 -17.30 4.93 1.02
C GLY A 40 -16.10 5.55 1.75
N LEU A 41 -15.36 6.39 1.02
CA LEU A 41 -14.17 7.07 1.57
C LEU A 41 -14.59 8.15 2.59
N GLN A 42 -14.63 7.75 3.86
CA GLN A 42 -14.83 8.63 5.01
C GLN A 42 -13.67 9.63 5.07
N SER A 43 -13.97 10.91 4.90
CA SER A 43 -13.00 11.99 5.15
C SER A 43 -12.85 12.11 6.66
N HIS A 44 -11.94 11.34 7.25
CA HIS A 44 -11.45 11.70 8.57
C HIS A 44 -10.59 12.97 8.42
N PRO A 45 -10.80 14.01 9.25
CA PRO A 45 -10.20 15.35 9.10
C PRO A 45 -8.68 15.38 9.27
N THR A 46 -8.03 14.24 9.43
CA THR A 46 -6.58 14.10 9.61
C THR A 46 -5.83 13.89 8.30
N ALA A 47 -6.53 13.69 7.18
CA ALA A 47 -5.94 13.58 5.85
C ALA A 47 -5.60 14.95 5.22
N ASP A 48 -6.20 16.04 5.68
CA ASP A 48 -5.98 17.38 5.12
C ASP A 48 -4.70 18.04 5.65
N ASP A 49 -4.36 17.86 6.93
CA ASP A 49 -3.33 18.69 7.58
C ASP A 49 -1.87 18.27 7.32
N ASN A 50 -1.59 17.10 6.73
CA ASN A 50 -0.20 16.63 6.58
C ASN A 50 0.09 15.87 5.27
N GLN A 51 -0.35 16.44 4.15
CA GLN A 51 0.01 15.98 2.81
C GLN A 51 1.53 15.91 2.58
N LYS A 52 2.34 16.78 3.20
CA LYS A 52 3.80 16.86 2.93
C LYS A 52 4.62 15.64 3.39
N LEU A 53 4.32 15.08 4.56
CA LEU A 53 5.04 13.91 5.10
C LEU A 53 4.49 12.59 4.53
N THR A 54 3.18 12.51 4.31
CA THR A 54 2.53 11.32 3.72
C THR A 54 2.82 11.15 2.23
N ASN A 55 3.11 12.24 1.50
CA ASN A 55 3.48 12.18 0.09
C ASN A 55 4.89 11.63 -0.17
N GLN A 56 5.68 11.32 0.86
CA GLN A 56 7.03 10.74 0.69
C GLN A 56 7.02 9.22 0.63
N ILE A 57 5.90 8.56 0.95
CA ILE A 57 5.81 7.10 1.01
C ILE A 57 4.84 6.61 -0.07
N PRO A 58 5.17 5.51 -0.78
CA PRO A 58 4.22 4.84 -1.67
C PRO A 58 2.91 4.50 -0.97
N ARG A 59 1.79 4.66 -1.66
CA ARG A 59 0.43 4.42 -1.13
C ARG A 59 -0.27 3.33 -1.90
N LEU A 60 -1.04 2.54 -1.19
CA LEU A 60 -2.04 1.63 -1.74
C LEU A 60 -3.40 1.96 -1.12
N VAL A 61 -4.47 1.75 -1.87
CA VAL A 61 -5.83 1.77 -1.33
C VAL A 61 -6.34 0.35 -1.28
N PHE A 62 -7.00 -0.03 -0.19
CA PHE A 62 -7.70 -1.31 -0.08
C PHE A 62 -9.18 -1.08 0.26
N ILE A 63 -10.04 -1.40 -0.70
CA ILE A 63 -11.50 -1.33 -0.54
C ILE A 63 -11.97 -2.61 0.15
N ARG A 64 -12.56 -2.48 1.33
CA ARG A 64 -13.04 -3.59 2.16
C ARG A 64 -14.54 -3.81 2.02
N ASN A 65 -15.00 -4.92 2.59
CA ASN A 65 -16.42 -5.21 2.78
C ASN A 65 -17.23 -5.37 1.48
N LEU A 66 -16.60 -5.86 0.41
CA LEU A 66 -17.28 -6.18 -0.85
C LEU A 66 -18.41 -7.22 -0.71
N ASN A 67 -18.39 -8.01 0.36
CA ASN A 67 -19.40 -9.01 0.66
C ASN A 67 -20.62 -8.46 1.45
N GLN A 68 -20.65 -7.16 1.74
CA GLN A 68 -21.78 -6.52 2.42
C GLN A 68 -22.83 -6.02 1.41
N PRO A 69 -24.13 -6.06 1.77
CA PRO A 69 -25.17 -5.49 0.93
C PRO A 69 -24.95 -3.98 0.74
N GLY A 70 -25.17 -3.49 -0.48
CA GLY A 70 -24.94 -2.08 -0.83
C GLY A 70 -23.49 -1.72 -1.19
N ALA A 71 -22.57 -2.69 -1.18
CA ALA A 71 -21.17 -2.46 -1.57
C ALA A 71 -21.06 -1.90 -3.00
N ASN A 72 -20.39 -0.75 -3.14
CA ASN A 72 -20.10 -0.12 -4.42
C ASN A 72 -18.62 0.33 -4.49
N PRO A 73 -17.70 -0.55 -4.91
CA PRO A 73 -16.29 -0.21 -4.99
C PRO A 73 -15.98 0.91 -5.99
N TRP A 74 -16.78 1.04 -7.06
CA TRP A 74 -16.54 2.04 -8.10
C TRP A 74 -16.74 3.46 -7.59
N GLN A 75 -17.74 3.68 -6.73
CA GLN A 75 -17.90 4.96 -6.05
C GLN A 75 -16.69 5.30 -5.16
N VAL A 76 -16.10 4.29 -4.50
CA VAL A 76 -14.90 4.49 -3.70
C VAL A 76 -13.70 4.87 -4.57
N VAL A 77 -13.51 4.19 -5.72
CA VAL A 77 -12.45 4.55 -6.69
C VAL A 77 -12.62 5.98 -7.21
N ILE A 78 -13.85 6.38 -7.57
CA ILE A 78 -14.14 7.74 -8.05
C ILE A 78 -13.84 8.77 -6.95
N ARG A 79 -14.25 8.52 -5.70
CA ARG A 79 -13.95 9.40 -4.57
C ARG A 79 -12.47 9.44 -4.24
N ALA A 80 -11.75 8.33 -4.38
CA ALA A 80 -10.31 8.27 -4.20
C ALA A 80 -9.61 9.18 -5.22
N ARG A 81 -10.05 9.19 -6.49
CA ARG A 81 -9.52 10.10 -7.52
C ARG A 81 -9.77 11.57 -7.23
N SER A 82 -10.92 11.93 -6.66
CA SER A 82 -11.24 13.33 -6.39
C SER A 82 -10.61 13.86 -5.11
N LYS A 83 -10.41 13.00 -4.09
CA LYS A 83 -9.84 13.40 -2.79
C LYS A 83 -8.33 13.21 -2.70
N LEU A 84 -7.75 12.24 -3.40
CA LEU A 84 -6.31 11.97 -3.34
C LEU A 84 -5.58 12.81 -4.40
N PRO A 85 -4.42 13.39 -4.08
CA PRO A 85 -3.70 14.28 -5.01
C PRO A 85 -2.98 13.55 -6.16
N HIS A 86 -3.25 12.26 -6.37
CA HIS A 86 -2.49 11.40 -7.29
C HIS A 86 -3.42 10.52 -8.12
N HIS A 87 -2.95 10.12 -9.31
CA HIS A 87 -3.67 9.22 -10.18
C HIS A 87 -3.93 7.89 -9.47
N SER A 88 -5.15 7.38 -9.52
CA SER A 88 -5.53 6.12 -8.89
C SER A 88 -6.43 5.32 -9.80
N ALA A 89 -6.23 4.00 -9.82
CA ALA A 89 -7.08 3.10 -10.59
C ALA A 89 -7.16 1.73 -9.91
N ALA A 90 -8.26 1.03 -10.16
CA ALA A 90 -8.46 -0.34 -9.74
C ALA A 90 -7.45 -1.26 -10.44
N LEU A 91 -6.82 -2.14 -9.67
CA LEU A 91 -6.09 -3.29 -10.21
C LEU A 91 -6.96 -4.54 -10.33
N GLN A 92 -8.18 -4.49 -9.78
CA GLN A 92 -9.06 -5.64 -9.66
C GLN A 92 -10.51 -5.29 -9.99
N VAL A 93 -11.24 -6.27 -10.51
CA VAL A 93 -12.70 -6.21 -10.69
C VAL A 93 -13.35 -7.29 -9.82
N PRO A 94 -14.31 -6.95 -8.95
CA PRO A 94 -14.99 -7.96 -8.14
C PRO A 94 -15.91 -8.84 -8.98
N ILE A 95 -15.89 -10.14 -8.69
CA ILE A 95 -16.80 -11.12 -9.27
C ILE A 95 -17.98 -11.24 -8.31
N GLY A 96 -19.07 -10.55 -8.66
CA GLY A 96 -20.23 -10.37 -7.79
C GLY A 96 -19.99 -9.33 -6.69
N LEU A 97 -21.05 -8.99 -5.97
CA LEU A 97 -21.05 -8.03 -4.85
C LEU A 97 -22.03 -8.50 -3.77
N GLY A 98 -21.86 -8.04 -2.54
CA GLY A 98 -22.68 -8.46 -1.41
C GLY A 98 -22.62 -9.98 -1.22
N TYR A 99 -23.79 -10.61 -1.09
CA TYR A 99 -23.91 -12.06 -0.95
C TYR A 99 -23.38 -12.87 -2.14
N SER A 100 -23.29 -12.24 -3.33
CA SER A 100 -22.79 -12.90 -4.55
C SER A 100 -21.27 -12.76 -4.76
N PHE A 101 -20.58 -12.07 -3.85
CA PHE A 101 -19.13 -11.88 -3.93
C PHE A 101 -18.39 -13.22 -3.79
N LYS A 102 -17.72 -13.64 -4.86
CA LYS A 102 -17.08 -14.97 -4.96
C LYS A 102 -15.64 -14.94 -5.47
N GLY A 103 -15.14 -13.79 -5.90
CA GLY A 103 -13.80 -13.68 -6.45
C GLY A 103 -13.43 -12.29 -6.91
N LEU A 104 -12.21 -12.18 -7.45
CA LEU A 104 -11.63 -10.96 -8.01
C LEU A 104 -10.94 -11.30 -9.33
N VAL A 105 -11.10 -10.45 -10.35
CA VAL A 105 -10.31 -10.51 -11.59
C VAL A 105 -9.13 -9.56 -11.45
N ASP A 106 -7.90 -10.05 -11.63
CA ASP A 106 -6.69 -9.24 -11.75
C ASP A 106 -6.63 -8.63 -13.15
N LEU A 107 -6.66 -7.30 -13.23
CA LEU A 107 -6.63 -6.55 -14.48
C LEU A 107 -5.26 -6.52 -15.16
N VAL A 108 -4.17 -6.79 -14.44
CA VAL A 108 -2.80 -6.82 -14.97
C VAL A 108 -2.53 -8.15 -15.65
N GLN A 109 -2.87 -9.25 -14.98
CA GLN A 109 -2.67 -10.60 -15.50
C GLN A 109 -3.86 -11.12 -16.34
N SER A 110 -5.00 -10.44 -16.30
CA SER A 110 -6.27 -10.90 -16.90
C SER A 110 -6.66 -12.30 -16.44
N LYS A 111 -6.58 -12.54 -15.12
CA LYS A 111 -6.91 -13.82 -14.49
C LYS A 111 -7.99 -13.63 -13.43
N ALA A 112 -8.93 -14.57 -13.37
CA ALA A 112 -9.93 -14.61 -12.30
C ALA A 112 -9.40 -15.43 -11.12
N TYR A 113 -9.63 -14.94 -9.91
CA TYR A 113 -9.32 -15.63 -8.66
C TYR A 113 -10.62 -15.83 -7.89
N PHE A 114 -11.01 -17.08 -7.69
CA PHE A 114 -12.19 -17.46 -6.92
C PHE A 114 -11.80 -17.88 -5.50
N PHE A 115 -12.64 -17.53 -4.52
CA PHE A 115 -12.46 -17.95 -3.14
C PHE A 115 -13.05 -19.35 -2.95
N HIS A 116 -12.27 -20.27 -2.38
CA HIS A 116 -12.75 -21.63 -2.13
C HIS A 116 -13.86 -21.64 -1.07
N ALA A 117 -14.94 -22.39 -1.31
CA ALA A 117 -16.12 -22.38 -0.44
C ALA A 117 -15.82 -22.80 1.01
N SER A 118 -14.92 -23.77 1.21
CA SER A 118 -14.53 -24.24 2.55
C SER A 118 -13.41 -23.44 3.22
N ASN A 119 -12.60 -22.72 2.43
CA ASN A 119 -11.53 -21.88 2.95
C ASN A 119 -11.38 -20.66 2.05
N ARG A 120 -12.00 -19.56 2.46
CA ARG A 120 -12.04 -18.30 1.69
C ARG A 120 -10.67 -17.65 1.50
N GLU A 121 -9.65 -18.08 2.25
CA GLU A 121 -8.26 -17.67 2.02
C GLU A 121 -7.65 -18.41 0.82
N LYS A 122 -8.13 -19.61 0.46
CA LYS A 122 -7.58 -20.36 -0.67
C LYS A 122 -8.12 -19.81 -1.99
N LEU A 123 -7.21 -19.29 -2.81
CA LEU A 123 -7.51 -18.79 -4.15
C LEU A 123 -7.39 -19.91 -5.19
N VAL A 124 -8.37 -19.96 -6.11
CA VAL A 124 -8.32 -20.80 -7.31
C VAL A 124 -8.25 -19.86 -8.51
N ALA A 125 -7.17 -19.98 -9.28
CA ALA A 125 -6.97 -19.17 -10.48
C ALA A 125 -7.64 -19.83 -11.69
N GLU A 126 -8.47 -19.07 -12.39
CA GLU A 126 -9.23 -19.51 -13.56
C GLU A 126 -9.24 -18.43 -14.65
N LEU A 127 -9.83 -18.77 -15.80
CA LEU A 127 -10.10 -17.80 -16.86
C LEU A 127 -11.17 -16.80 -16.43
N VAL A 128 -11.10 -15.59 -16.98
CA VAL A 128 -12.12 -14.57 -16.76
C VAL A 128 -13.46 -15.08 -17.28
N PRO A 129 -14.55 -15.01 -16.50
CA PRO A 129 -15.87 -15.41 -16.99
C PRO A 129 -16.29 -14.56 -18.19
N GLY A 130 -16.82 -15.20 -19.24
CA GLY A 130 -17.19 -14.50 -20.50
C GLY A 130 -18.12 -13.30 -20.30
N TYR A 131 -19.06 -13.39 -19.34
CA TYR A 131 -19.98 -12.28 -19.03
C TYR A 131 -19.29 -11.04 -18.44
N MET A 132 -18.03 -11.13 -18.02
CA MET A 132 -17.25 -10.03 -17.46
C MET A 132 -16.25 -9.43 -18.47
N GLU A 133 -16.05 -10.05 -19.63
CA GLU A 133 -15.01 -9.62 -20.59
C GLU A 133 -15.12 -8.16 -20.97
N ALA A 134 -16.34 -7.66 -21.23
CA ALA A 134 -16.58 -6.26 -21.56
C ALA A 134 -16.14 -5.32 -20.42
N LEU A 135 -16.56 -5.60 -19.19
CA LEU A 135 -16.21 -4.80 -18.01
C LEU A 135 -14.72 -4.87 -17.69
N VAL A 136 -14.12 -6.06 -17.79
CA VAL A 136 -12.69 -6.28 -17.54
C VAL A 136 -11.85 -5.55 -18.59
N SER A 137 -12.25 -5.59 -19.86
CA SER A 137 -11.60 -4.85 -20.94
C SER A 137 -11.69 -3.34 -20.73
N GLU A 138 -12.88 -2.83 -20.39
CA GLU A 138 -13.09 -1.41 -20.06
C GLU A 138 -12.19 -0.97 -18.90
N LYS A 139 -12.20 -1.69 -17.78
CA LYS A 139 -11.41 -1.35 -16.60
C LYS A 139 -9.91 -1.54 -16.80
N ARG A 140 -9.50 -2.51 -17.61
CA ARG A 140 -8.09 -2.65 -18.02
C ARG A 140 -7.64 -1.48 -18.88
N HIS A 141 -8.47 -1.04 -19.82
CA HIS A 141 -8.16 0.14 -20.65
C HIS A 141 -8.07 1.41 -19.80
N GLU A 142 -9.01 1.59 -18.86
CA GLU A 142 -9.00 2.68 -17.88
C GLU A 142 -7.72 2.68 -17.02
N LEU A 143 -7.30 1.50 -16.55
CA LEU A 143 -6.04 1.33 -15.80
C LEU A 143 -4.83 1.72 -16.64
N ILE A 144 -4.72 1.19 -17.86
CA ILE A 144 -3.61 1.49 -18.78
C ILE A 144 -3.53 2.99 -19.04
N LYS A 145 -4.67 3.61 -19.40
CA LYS A 145 -4.75 5.05 -19.64
C LYS A 145 -4.26 5.83 -18.42
N THR A 146 -4.78 5.52 -17.23
CA THR A 146 -4.42 6.22 -16.00
C THR A 146 -2.93 6.11 -15.67
N VAL A 147 -2.32 4.93 -15.89
CA VAL A 147 -0.88 4.74 -15.64
C VAL A 147 -0.03 5.40 -16.72
N SER A 148 -0.51 5.44 -17.97
CA SER A 148 0.19 6.09 -19.08
C SER A 148 0.31 7.62 -18.91
N GLU A 149 -0.58 8.24 -18.13
CA GLU A 149 -0.49 9.66 -17.79
C GLU A 149 0.71 9.97 -16.86
N VAL A 150 1.30 8.96 -16.21
CA VAL A 150 2.34 9.13 -15.18
C VAL A 150 3.60 8.28 -15.40
N ASP A 151 3.62 7.39 -16.39
CA ASP A 151 4.77 6.59 -16.81
C ASP A 151 5.05 6.79 -18.30
N ASP A 152 6.13 7.49 -18.63
CA ASP A 152 6.46 7.88 -20.01
C ASP A 152 6.64 6.67 -20.94
N LYS A 153 7.23 5.58 -20.43
CA LYS A 153 7.44 4.34 -21.21
C LYS A 153 6.11 3.70 -21.60
N LEU A 154 5.14 3.65 -20.68
CA LEU A 154 3.81 3.13 -20.98
C LEU A 154 3.04 4.09 -21.91
N ALA A 155 3.22 5.40 -21.77
CA ALA A 155 2.63 6.41 -22.65
C ALA A 155 3.04 6.23 -24.10
N GLU A 156 4.33 6.03 -24.36
CA GLU A 156 4.85 5.76 -25.70
C GLU A 156 4.26 4.47 -26.31
N ALA A 157 4.17 3.41 -25.51
CA ALA A 157 3.59 2.14 -25.96
C ALA A 157 2.09 2.28 -26.28
N PHE A 158 1.35 3.01 -25.44
CA PHE A 158 -0.09 3.23 -25.59
C PHE A 158 -0.42 4.10 -26.80
N ASN A 159 0.33 5.19 -27.02
CA ASN A 159 0.13 6.07 -28.17
C ASN A 159 0.56 5.45 -29.51
N GLY A 160 1.48 4.48 -29.47
CA GLY A 160 1.94 3.75 -30.65
C GLY A 160 1.06 2.57 -31.05
N ASP A 161 -0.13 2.41 -30.47
CA ASP A 161 -1.04 1.27 -30.65
C ASP A 161 -0.37 -0.10 -30.47
N LYS A 162 0.72 -0.16 -29.68
CA LYS A 162 1.42 -1.41 -29.40
C LYS A 162 0.65 -2.23 -28.36
N PRO A 163 0.57 -3.56 -28.52
CA PRO A 163 -0.05 -4.39 -27.50
C PRO A 163 0.75 -4.32 -26.20
N ILE A 164 0.09 -3.91 -25.11
CA ILE A 164 0.71 -3.79 -23.79
C ILE A 164 0.66 -5.14 -23.08
N SER A 165 1.84 -5.74 -22.85
CA SER A 165 1.93 -7.01 -22.14
C SER A 165 1.63 -6.86 -20.65
N ALA A 166 1.30 -7.96 -19.98
CA ALA A 166 1.10 -7.97 -18.52
C ALA A 166 2.38 -7.57 -17.77
N ALA A 167 3.56 -7.92 -18.31
CA ALA A 167 4.85 -7.57 -17.73
C ALA A 167 5.10 -6.05 -17.82
N ASP A 168 4.90 -5.46 -18.99
CA ASP A 168 5.09 -4.02 -19.20
C ASP A 168 4.17 -3.19 -18.31
N LEU A 169 2.90 -3.58 -18.21
CA LEU A 169 1.93 -2.92 -17.33
C LEU A 169 2.33 -3.07 -15.85
N GLN A 170 2.79 -4.26 -15.43
CA GLN A 170 3.23 -4.48 -14.06
C GLN A 170 4.43 -3.60 -13.71
N GLU A 171 5.42 -3.50 -14.60
CA GLU A 171 6.58 -2.65 -14.39
C GLU A 171 6.23 -1.16 -14.38
N ALA A 172 5.33 -0.72 -15.26
CA ALA A 172 4.85 0.67 -15.29
C ALA A 172 4.12 1.04 -13.98
N ILE A 173 3.23 0.16 -13.48
CA ILE A 173 2.57 0.36 -12.19
C ILE A 173 3.62 0.42 -11.07
N CYS A 174 4.62 -0.46 -11.08
CA CYS A 174 5.70 -0.47 -10.09
C CYS A 174 6.48 0.86 -10.11
N ARG A 175 6.94 1.33 -11.28
CA ARG A 175 7.64 2.62 -11.42
C ARG A 175 6.78 3.79 -10.95
N ALA A 176 5.52 3.86 -11.40
CA ALA A 176 4.62 4.95 -11.06
C ALA A 176 4.25 4.98 -9.56
N THR A 177 4.07 3.80 -8.95
CA THR A 177 3.78 3.66 -7.51
C THR A 177 4.99 4.07 -6.67
N ARG A 178 6.19 3.62 -7.05
CA ARG A 178 7.47 3.98 -6.39
C ARG A 178 7.82 5.45 -6.54
N ALA A 179 7.53 6.04 -7.70
CA ALA A 179 7.64 7.48 -7.96
C ALA A 179 6.55 8.29 -7.23
N ARG A 180 5.60 7.62 -6.57
CA ARG A 180 4.48 8.21 -5.83
C ARG A 180 3.55 9.02 -6.71
N LYS A 181 3.49 8.74 -8.01
CA LYS A 181 2.59 9.39 -8.98
C LYS A 181 1.27 8.64 -9.17
N PHE A 182 1.29 7.33 -8.87
CA PHE A 182 0.14 6.44 -8.98
C PHE A 182 -0.16 5.75 -7.65
N ILE A 183 -1.45 5.55 -7.37
CA ILE A 183 -1.95 4.83 -6.20
C ILE A 183 -2.77 3.62 -6.70
N PRO A 184 -2.24 2.39 -6.59
CA PRO A 184 -2.98 1.19 -6.92
C PRO A 184 -4.11 0.93 -5.94
N VAL A 185 -5.30 0.64 -6.47
CA VAL A 185 -6.49 0.31 -5.67
C VAL A 185 -6.76 -1.19 -5.74
N PHE A 186 -6.63 -1.85 -4.59
CA PHE A 186 -6.99 -3.24 -4.34
C PHE A 186 -8.37 -3.32 -3.70
N MET A 187 -8.99 -4.50 -3.77
CA MET A 187 -10.32 -4.73 -3.20
C MET A 187 -10.42 -6.11 -2.56
N GLY A 188 -11.32 -6.26 -1.60
CA GLY A 188 -11.58 -7.53 -0.94
C GLY A 188 -12.57 -7.43 0.21
N SER A 189 -12.56 -8.44 1.07
CA SER A 189 -13.31 -8.43 2.33
C SER A 189 -12.44 -8.91 3.47
N THR A 190 -12.31 -8.08 4.51
CA THR A 190 -11.52 -8.42 5.69
C THR A 190 -12.18 -9.47 6.57
N SER A 191 -13.52 -9.50 6.62
CA SER A 191 -14.25 -10.46 7.48
C SER A 191 -14.02 -11.91 7.03
N GLY A 192 -13.90 -12.13 5.71
CA GLY A 192 -13.56 -13.43 5.13
C GLY A 192 -12.08 -13.61 4.76
N LYS A 193 -11.25 -12.57 4.98
CA LYS A 193 -9.86 -12.45 4.49
C LYS A 193 -9.72 -12.64 2.96
N GLU A 194 -10.80 -12.38 2.24
CA GLU A 194 -10.93 -12.49 0.80
C GLU A 194 -10.15 -11.36 0.13
N GLY A 195 -9.26 -11.70 -0.81
CA GLY A 195 -8.45 -10.72 -1.53
C GLY A 195 -7.24 -10.18 -0.76
N VAL A 196 -7.09 -10.51 0.53
CA VAL A 196 -5.92 -10.10 1.33
C VAL A 196 -4.62 -10.66 0.74
N GLN A 197 -4.62 -11.92 0.27
CA GLN A 197 -3.44 -12.50 -0.39
C GLN A 197 -3.02 -11.70 -1.63
N LEU A 198 -3.99 -11.27 -2.45
CA LEU A 198 -3.72 -10.48 -3.65
C LEU A 198 -3.18 -9.09 -3.30
N LEU A 199 -3.64 -8.50 -2.19
CA LEU A 199 -3.06 -7.27 -1.65
C LEU A 199 -1.60 -7.48 -1.23
N LEU A 200 -1.29 -8.56 -0.49
CA LEU A 200 0.07 -8.86 -0.04
C LEU A 200 1.02 -9.15 -1.21
N ASP A 201 0.55 -9.91 -2.21
CA ASP A 201 1.30 -10.14 -3.45
C ASP A 201 1.51 -8.84 -4.23
N GLY A 202 0.49 -7.98 -4.25
CA GLY A 202 0.56 -6.65 -4.84
C GLY A 202 1.57 -5.74 -4.14
N MET A 203 1.58 -5.71 -2.81
CA MET A 203 2.57 -4.97 -2.02
C MET A 203 3.98 -5.42 -2.38
N ARG A 204 4.21 -6.73 -2.51
CA ARG A 204 5.51 -7.26 -2.91
C ARG A 204 5.93 -6.82 -4.31
N LYS A 205 5.00 -6.77 -5.26
CA LYS A 205 5.28 -6.46 -6.68
C LYS A 205 5.45 -4.96 -6.94
N TYR A 206 4.63 -4.12 -6.31
CA TYR A 206 4.52 -2.71 -6.66
C TYR A 206 5.22 -1.78 -5.68
N CYS A 207 5.47 -2.22 -4.45
CA CYS A 207 6.07 -1.37 -3.43
C CYS A 207 7.57 -1.65 -3.29
N SER A 208 8.30 -0.63 -2.81
CA SER A 208 9.73 -0.73 -2.59
C SER A 208 10.03 -1.59 -1.36
N CYS A 209 11.08 -2.42 -1.46
CA CYS A 209 11.73 -2.92 -0.25
C CYS A 209 12.41 -1.73 0.45
N PRO A 210 12.34 -1.59 1.78
CA PRO A 210 13.00 -0.50 2.51
C PRO A 210 14.50 -0.35 2.18
N ILE A 211 15.16 -1.45 1.81
CA ILE A 211 16.57 -1.46 1.37
C ILE A 211 16.75 -0.65 0.07
N GLU A 212 15.81 -0.75 -0.88
CA GLU A 212 15.85 -0.02 -2.15
C GLU A 212 15.51 1.47 -1.98
N ALA A 213 14.69 1.81 -0.97
CA ALA A 213 14.30 3.19 -0.65
C ALA A 213 15.40 3.98 0.09
N SER A 214 16.32 3.28 0.76
CA SER A 214 17.41 3.88 1.57
C SER A 214 18.37 4.77 0.78
N ASN A 215 18.38 4.70 -0.55
CA ASN A 215 19.15 5.59 -1.43
C ASN A 215 18.61 7.03 -1.49
N SER A 216 17.46 7.30 -0.86
CA SER A 216 16.81 8.62 -0.88
C SER A 216 16.51 9.22 0.50
N ASP A 217 16.83 8.50 1.59
CA ASP A 217 16.61 8.99 2.94
C ASP A 217 17.73 9.97 3.37
N PRO A 218 17.40 11.13 3.98
CA PRO A 218 18.39 12.11 4.45
C PRO A 218 19.21 11.61 5.66
N ILE A 219 18.95 10.38 6.13
CA ILE A 219 19.58 9.72 7.28
C ILE A 219 20.68 8.75 6.81
N GLN A 220 21.15 8.84 5.56
CA GLN A 220 22.40 8.18 5.20
C GLN A 220 23.54 8.78 6.03
N SER A 221 24.29 7.89 6.68
CA SER A 221 25.55 8.22 7.30
C SER A 221 26.45 8.87 6.24
N LYS A 222 26.75 10.17 6.41
CA LYS A 222 27.87 10.80 5.72
C LYS A 222 29.23 10.33 6.26
N ASN A 223 29.23 9.46 7.29
CA ASN A 223 30.45 8.96 7.89
C ASN A 223 30.90 7.69 7.17
N GLU A 224 32.15 7.72 6.74
CA GLU A 224 32.88 6.61 6.09
C GLU A 224 33.13 5.41 7.04
N GLU A 225 32.72 5.50 8.31
CA GLU A 225 32.83 4.43 9.30
C GLU A 225 31.69 3.41 9.17
N LYS A 226 31.99 2.32 8.46
CA LYS A 226 31.13 1.19 8.08
C LYS A 226 30.42 0.39 9.19
N ASP A 227 30.42 0.86 10.43
CA ASP A 227 29.87 0.11 11.58
C ASP A 227 29.09 0.99 12.59
N THR A 228 28.78 2.24 12.25
CA THR A 228 28.00 3.10 13.16
C THR A 228 26.51 2.76 13.08
N LEU A 229 25.89 2.44 14.22
CA LEU A 229 24.45 2.23 14.30
C LEU A 229 23.70 3.54 14.01
N VAL A 230 22.87 3.52 12.97
CA VAL A 230 21.98 4.63 12.63
C VAL A 230 20.54 4.18 12.83
N ALA A 231 19.84 4.80 13.77
CA ALA A 231 18.46 4.48 14.09
C ALA A 231 17.58 5.71 14.30
N LEU A 232 16.32 5.63 13.86
CA LEU A 232 15.29 6.62 14.18
C LEU A 232 14.44 6.09 15.33
N ALA A 233 14.43 6.83 16.43
CA ALA A 233 13.54 6.58 17.56
C ALA A 233 12.19 7.28 17.35
N PHE A 234 11.09 6.55 17.56
CA PHE A 234 9.76 7.11 17.66
C PHE A 234 9.04 6.52 18.86
N THR A 235 8.28 7.36 19.57
CA THR A 235 7.65 6.97 20.82
C THR A 235 6.14 6.89 20.62
N LEU A 236 5.55 5.77 21.04
CA LEU A 236 4.10 5.59 21.13
C LEU A 236 3.70 5.65 22.60
N ARG A 237 2.75 6.53 22.94
CA ARG A 237 2.25 6.67 24.29
C ARG A 237 0.97 5.86 24.45
N ARG A 238 0.97 4.90 25.37
CA ARG A 238 -0.26 4.26 25.86
C ARG A 238 -0.66 4.92 27.18
N LYS A 239 -1.91 4.71 27.61
CA LYS A 239 -2.48 5.34 28.82
C LYS A 239 -1.59 5.24 30.07
N TYR A 240 -0.77 4.20 30.20
CA TYR A 240 0.09 3.97 31.37
C TYR A 240 1.57 3.71 31.05
N ASP A 241 1.93 3.56 29.78
CA ASP A 241 3.28 3.18 29.35
C ASP A 241 3.75 4.03 28.17
N VAL A 242 5.03 4.39 28.18
CA VAL A 242 5.70 5.07 27.08
C VAL A 242 6.68 4.09 26.46
N ILE A 243 6.35 3.59 25.27
CA ILE A 243 7.22 2.65 24.55
C ILE A 243 7.92 3.39 23.43
N THR A 244 9.25 3.33 23.41
CA THR A 244 10.06 3.89 22.33
C THR A 244 10.48 2.76 21.39
N TYR A 245 10.10 2.89 20.13
CA TYR A 245 10.48 1.98 19.06
C TYR A 245 11.68 2.57 18.32
N LEU A 246 12.56 1.70 17.86
CA LEU A 246 13.72 2.05 17.05
C LEU A 246 13.56 1.41 15.67
N ARG A 247 13.69 2.22 14.61
CA ARG A 247 13.98 1.70 13.27
C ARG A 247 15.46 1.84 13.01
N ILE A 248 16.13 0.71 12.85
CA ILE A 248 17.54 0.64 12.47
C ILE A 248 17.63 0.75 10.95
N TYR A 249 18.45 1.68 10.46
CA TYR A 249 18.77 1.87 9.04
C TYR A 249 20.11 1.21 8.69
N GLU A 250 21.07 1.28 9.61
CA GLU A 250 22.42 0.74 9.46
C GLU A 250 22.94 0.27 10.82
N GLY A 251 23.80 -0.75 10.82
CA GLY A 251 24.38 -1.36 12.03
C GLY A 251 23.48 -2.40 12.70
N VAL A 252 23.91 -2.86 13.88
CA VAL A 252 23.22 -3.87 14.69
C VAL A 252 23.19 -3.39 16.13
N LEU A 253 22.01 -3.42 16.76
CA LEU A 253 21.85 -3.14 18.18
C LEU A 253 21.83 -4.45 18.97
N ARG A 254 22.67 -4.55 20.00
CA ARG A 254 22.75 -5.69 20.92
C ARG A 254 22.43 -5.26 22.34
N LYS A 255 21.99 -6.23 23.13
CA LYS A 255 21.76 -6.07 24.56
C LYS A 255 23.05 -5.61 25.25
N GLY A 256 23.00 -4.51 25.98
CA GLY A 256 24.14 -3.90 26.67
C GLY A 256 24.84 -2.77 25.91
N ASP A 257 24.47 -2.52 24.65
CA ASP A 257 25.03 -1.41 23.86
C ASP A 257 24.60 -0.05 24.40
N PHE A 258 25.40 0.98 24.11
CA PHE A 258 25.08 2.36 24.46
C PHE A 258 24.59 3.13 23.24
N LEU A 259 23.43 3.75 23.38
CA LEU A 259 22.78 4.59 22.38
C LEU A 259 22.90 6.05 22.78
N THR A 260 23.36 6.91 21.88
CA THR A 260 23.37 8.36 22.09
C THR A 260 22.33 9.05 21.22
N ASN A 261 21.44 9.82 21.84
CA ASN A 261 20.48 10.63 21.11
C ASN A 261 21.15 11.92 20.61
N ILE A 262 21.32 12.01 19.29
CA ILE A 262 22.02 13.11 18.60
C ILE A 262 21.43 14.49 18.95
N LYS A 263 20.11 14.61 19.17
CA LYS A 263 19.47 15.90 19.46
C LYS A 263 19.66 16.36 20.90
N THR A 264 19.75 15.43 21.84
CA THR A 264 19.78 15.75 23.28
C THR A 264 21.14 15.51 23.94
N GLY A 265 22.06 14.82 23.25
CA GLY A 265 23.35 14.39 23.77
C GLY A 265 23.27 13.32 24.87
N LYS A 266 22.07 12.86 25.23
CA LYS A 266 21.88 11.86 26.28
C LYS A 266 22.24 10.46 25.78
N THR A 267 22.94 9.71 26.61
CA THR A 267 23.29 8.32 26.36
C THR A 267 22.44 7.40 27.23
N PHE A 268 21.94 6.33 26.63
CA PHE A 268 21.12 5.30 27.27
C PHE A 268 21.75 3.95 27.01
N LYS A 269 21.58 3.00 27.92
CA LYS A 269 22.05 1.63 27.73
C LYS A 269 20.86 0.75 27.35
N GLU A 270 21.02 -0.07 26.32
CA GLU A 270 20.03 -1.07 25.95
C GLU A 270 20.04 -2.20 26.98
N GLU A 271 18.91 -2.40 27.67
CA GLU A 271 18.80 -3.32 28.80
C GLU A 271 18.53 -4.78 28.46
#